data_AF-A0A5B0A392-F1
#
_entry.id   AF-A0A5B0A392-F1
#
_cell.length_a   1.000
_cell.length_b   1.000
_cell.length_c   1.000
_cell.angle_alpha   90.00
_cell.angle_beta   90.00
_cell.angle_gamma   90.00
#
_symmetry.space_group_name_H-M   'P 1'
#
loop_
_entity.id
_entity.type
_entity.pdbx_description
1 polymer ?
#
loop_
_entity_poly.entity_id
_entity_poly.type
_entity_poly.pdbx_seq_one_letter_code
_entity_poly.pdbx_strand_id
1 'polypeptide(L)'
;MMTTMNGFWDKVISMEFGIALLGALVGGGFTILGSWLQTRSSNRAAELVQAKANAQRAFEALTQLKVHLEIQIFRGMGTKETRAAWNREREMLVTTANSTIMLLPDEHKDTRLHVQGLLQQIKTWYGLPPWPEYKLETGLLLTEALKVMSLFVRGSDAPARRNMAEIIQREIERDKRERAQREMESLEAEEEAQGLDQEDSERLNELYRFLGVGQSRPQLSTDDATGPS
;
A
#
# COMPACT_ATOMS: atom_id res chain seq x y z
N MET A 1 32.12 -84.01 -41.55
CA MET A 1 30.88 -83.21 -41.55
C MET A 1 30.85 -82.40 -40.27
N MET A 2 31.39 -81.19 -40.32
CA MET A 2 31.43 -80.24 -39.21
C MET A 2 31.64 -78.88 -39.84
N THR A 3 30.58 -78.10 -39.95
CA THR A 3 30.59 -76.64 -40.11
C THR A 3 29.14 -76.14 -40.22
N THR A 4 28.91 -74.93 -39.72
CA THR A 4 27.70 -74.10 -39.81
C THR A 4 26.63 -74.27 -38.73
N MET A 5 26.95 -73.90 -37.49
CA MET A 5 25.93 -73.40 -36.54
C MET A 5 26.41 -72.28 -35.59
N ASN A 6 27.60 -71.69 -35.82
CA ASN A 6 28.15 -70.64 -34.94
C ASN A 6 28.17 -69.23 -35.56
N GLY A 7 27.72 -69.05 -36.80
CA GLY A 7 27.76 -67.73 -37.48
C GLY A 7 26.48 -66.89 -37.40
N PHE A 8 25.36 -67.47 -36.94
CA PHE A 8 24.05 -66.81 -36.94
C PHE A 8 23.72 -66.14 -35.59
N TRP A 9 24.26 -66.67 -34.48
CA TRP A 9 24.06 -66.11 -33.14
C TRP A 9 24.99 -64.91 -32.83
N ASP A 10 26.21 -64.91 -33.38
CA ASP A 10 27.21 -63.86 -33.11
C ASP A 10 26.89 -62.52 -33.78
N LYS A 11 26.03 -62.52 -34.82
CA LYS A 11 25.64 -61.32 -35.57
C LYS A 11 24.38 -60.62 -35.05
N VAL A 12 23.54 -61.33 -34.28
CA VAL A 12 22.30 -60.78 -33.70
C VAL A 12 22.60 -60.07 -32.37
N ILE A 13 23.63 -60.53 -31.64
CA ILE A 13 23.96 -59.99 -30.32
C ILE A 13 24.84 -58.73 -30.39
N SER A 14 25.63 -58.51 -31.47
CA SER A 14 26.63 -57.44 -31.49
C SER A 14 26.16 -56.08 -32.03
N MET A 15 25.10 -56.02 -32.84
CA MET A 15 24.70 -54.77 -33.51
C MET A 15 23.53 -54.05 -32.82
N GLU A 16 22.58 -54.80 -32.23
CA GLU A 16 21.45 -54.20 -31.52
C GLU A 16 21.79 -53.79 -30.08
N PHE A 17 22.72 -54.49 -29.42
CA PHE A 17 23.12 -54.16 -28.04
C PHE A 17 23.93 -52.86 -27.96
N GLY A 18 24.75 -52.53 -28.97
CA GLY A 18 25.52 -51.28 -29.02
C GLY A 18 24.67 -50.03 -29.32
N ILE A 19 23.64 -50.17 -30.15
CA ILE A 19 22.71 -49.07 -30.49
C ILE A 19 21.68 -48.88 -29.35
N ALA A 20 21.21 -49.97 -28.72
CA ALA A 20 20.31 -49.90 -27.58
C ALA A 20 20.97 -49.30 -26.32
N LEU A 21 22.27 -49.57 -26.08
CA LEU A 21 23.00 -48.97 -24.96
C LEU A 21 23.25 -47.46 -25.16
N LEU A 22 23.53 -47.03 -26.39
CA LEU A 22 23.66 -45.60 -26.75
C LEU A 22 22.31 -44.88 -26.72
N GLY A 23 21.23 -45.53 -27.17
CA GLY A 23 19.86 -45.01 -27.05
C GLY A 23 19.39 -44.87 -25.60
N ALA A 24 19.75 -45.81 -24.72
CA ALA A 24 19.45 -45.77 -23.28
C ALA A 24 20.29 -44.72 -22.52
N LEU A 25 21.54 -44.48 -22.92
CA LEU A 25 22.40 -43.42 -22.35
C LEU A 25 21.92 -42.02 -22.74
N VAL A 26 21.48 -41.83 -23.99
CA VAL A 26 20.90 -40.56 -24.46
C VAL A 26 19.49 -40.37 -23.85
N GLY A 27 18.64 -41.40 -23.83
CA GLY A 27 17.32 -41.36 -23.20
C GLY A 27 17.35 -41.13 -21.68
N GLY A 28 18.27 -41.76 -20.96
CA GLY A 28 18.44 -41.55 -19.51
C GLY A 28 18.91 -40.14 -19.16
N GLY A 29 19.83 -39.57 -19.95
CA GLY A 29 20.30 -38.19 -19.81
C GLY A 29 19.19 -37.15 -20.05
N PHE A 30 18.38 -37.33 -21.10
CA PHE A 30 17.22 -36.47 -21.37
C PHE A 30 16.11 -36.62 -20.33
N THR A 31 15.94 -37.79 -19.72
CA THR A 31 14.93 -37.99 -18.65
C THR A 31 15.38 -37.36 -17.33
N ILE A 32 16.68 -37.34 -17.03
CA ILE A 32 17.24 -36.64 -15.85
C ILE A 32 17.23 -35.11 -16.07
N LEU A 33 17.60 -34.62 -17.25
CA LEU A 33 17.49 -33.20 -17.60
C LEU A 33 16.02 -32.76 -17.66
N GLY A 34 15.15 -33.59 -18.21
CA GLY A 34 13.70 -33.36 -18.28
C GLY A 34 13.06 -33.35 -16.90
N SER A 35 13.37 -34.31 -16.04
CA SER A 35 12.88 -34.33 -14.65
C SER A 35 13.47 -33.18 -13.84
N TRP A 36 14.74 -32.83 -14.02
CA TRP A 36 15.34 -31.67 -13.35
C TRP A 36 14.75 -30.33 -13.81
N LEU A 37 14.50 -30.17 -15.11
CA LEU A 37 13.80 -29.00 -15.67
C LEU A 37 12.34 -28.95 -15.23
N GLN A 38 11.66 -30.09 -15.17
CA GLN A 38 10.27 -30.22 -14.73
C GLN A 38 10.12 -30.02 -13.22
N THR A 39 11.07 -30.50 -12.41
CA THR A 39 11.12 -30.24 -10.97
C THR A 39 11.49 -28.78 -10.71
N ARG A 40 12.44 -28.19 -11.45
CA ARG A 40 12.74 -26.76 -11.34
C ARG A 40 11.57 -25.88 -11.77
N SER A 41 10.87 -26.22 -12.85
CA SER A 41 9.71 -25.45 -13.31
C SER A 41 8.51 -25.64 -12.39
N SER A 42 8.28 -26.86 -11.88
CA SER A 42 7.24 -27.15 -10.89
C SER A 42 7.50 -26.47 -9.55
N ASN A 43 8.76 -26.46 -9.07
CA ASN A 43 9.13 -25.75 -7.85
C ASN A 43 8.97 -24.24 -8.02
N ARG A 44 9.42 -23.67 -9.15
CA ARG A 44 9.19 -22.25 -9.45
C ARG A 44 7.71 -21.89 -9.56
N ALA A 45 6.90 -22.75 -10.17
CA ALA A 45 5.46 -22.53 -10.24
C ALA A 45 4.82 -22.59 -8.86
N ALA A 46 5.21 -23.55 -8.00
CA ALA A 46 4.74 -23.65 -6.63
C ALA A 46 5.18 -22.44 -5.77
N GLU A 47 6.44 -22.02 -5.89
CA GLU A 47 6.98 -20.81 -5.23
C GLU A 47 6.21 -19.56 -5.65
N LEU A 48 5.93 -19.38 -6.94
CA LEU A 48 5.14 -18.25 -7.45
C LEU A 48 3.69 -18.29 -6.95
N VAL A 49 3.06 -19.47 -6.89
CA VAL A 49 1.71 -19.63 -6.33
C VAL A 49 1.69 -19.27 -4.85
N GLN A 50 2.68 -19.75 -4.08
CA GLN A 50 2.81 -19.44 -2.66
C GLN A 50 3.10 -17.95 -2.43
N ALA A 51 3.97 -17.35 -3.23
CA ALA A 51 4.28 -15.91 -3.18
C ALA A 51 3.02 -15.07 -3.46
N LYS A 52 2.24 -15.42 -4.49
CA LYS A 52 0.97 -14.76 -4.78
C LYS A 52 -0.06 -14.94 -3.67
N ALA A 53 -0.17 -16.13 -3.09
CA ALA A 53 -1.06 -16.38 -1.96
C ALA A 53 -0.67 -15.55 -0.72
N ASN A 54 0.62 -15.46 -0.40
CA ASN A 54 1.11 -14.62 0.69
C ASN A 54 0.85 -13.13 0.43
N ALA A 55 1.08 -12.68 -0.81
CA ALA A 55 0.78 -11.32 -1.22
C ALA A 55 -0.72 -10.99 -1.18
N GLN A 56 -1.59 -11.94 -1.53
CA GLN A 56 -3.05 -11.81 -1.41
C GLN A 56 -3.46 -11.66 0.06
N ARG A 57 -2.95 -12.48 0.97
CA ARG A 57 -3.23 -12.34 2.42
C ARG A 57 -2.78 -10.99 2.97
N ALA A 58 -1.59 -10.53 2.56
CA ALA A 58 -1.13 -9.20 2.92
C ALA A 58 -2.06 -8.11 2.38
N PHE A 59 -2.46 -8.22 1.11
CA PHE A 59 -3.39 -7.28 0.47
C PHE A 59 -4.75 -7.25 1.18
N GLU A 60 -5.29 -8.39 1.58
CA GLU A 60 -6.53 -8.51 2.34
C GLU A 60 -6.41 -7.84 3.73
N ALA A 61 -5.35 -8.12 4.48
CA ALA A 61 -5.11 -7.50 5.78
C ALA A 61 -4.98 -5.97 5.68
N LEU A 62 -4.29 -5.46 4.66
CA LEU A 62 -4.16 -4.02 4.39
C LEU A 62 -5.50 -3.40 3.95
N THR A 63 -6.31 -4.14 3.19
CA THR A 63 -7.64 -3.71 2.78
C THR A 63 -8.56 -3.61 3.99
N GLN A 64 -8.55 -4.60 4.89
CA GLN A 64 -9.29 -4.58 6.14
C GLN A 64 -8.88 -3.36 6.99
N LEU A 65 -7.57 -3.09 7.12
CA LEU A 65 -7.08 -1.92 7.86
C LEU A 65 -7.57 -0.61 7.23
N LYS A 66 -7.58 -0.52 5.90
CA LYS A 66 -8.10 0.66 5.20
C LYS A 66 -9.61 0.83 5.42
N VAL A 67 -10.39 -0.24 5.34
CA VAL A 67 -11.84 -0.20 5.62
C VAL A 67 -12.09 0.25 7.06
N HIS A 68 -11.34 -0.30 8.01
CA HIS A 68 -11.44 0.09 9.43
C HIS A 68 -11.11 1.57 9.64
N LEU A 69 -10.04 2.06 9.00
CA LEU A 69 -9.68 3.48 9.01
C LEU A 69 -10.80 4.37 8.47
N GLU A 70 -11.47 3.94 7.40
CA GLU A 70 -12.51 4.73 6.75
C GLU A 70 -13.79 4.85 7.59
N ILE A 71 -14.21 3.75 8.22
CA ILE A 71 -15.41 3.69 9.05
C ILE A 71 -15.22 4.45 10.37
N GLN A 72 -13.99 4.51 10.87
CA GLN A 72 -13.72 5.10 12.17
C GLN A 72 -13.76 6.64 12.13
N ILE A 73 -14.62 7.23 12.95
CA ILE A 73 -14.75 8.68 13.11
C ILE A 73 -14.47 9.03 14.56
N PHE A 74 -13.42 9.81 14.80
CA PHE A 74 -13.14 10.40 16.11
C PHE A 74 -13.33 11.91 16.07
N ARG A 75 -14.00 12.46 17.09
CA ARG A 75 -14.04 13.90 17.32
C ARG A 75 -12.80 14.31 18.14
N GLY A 76 -12.14 15.40 17.72
CA GLY A 76 -10.94 15.91 18.39
C GLY A 76 -9.83 14.86 18.50
N MET A 77 -9.35 14.61 19.72
CA MET A 77 -8.26 13.67 20.01
C MET A 77 -8.73 12.24 20.33
N GLY A 78 -10.05 11.97 20.36
CA GLY A 78 -10.62 10.70 20.85
C GLY A 78 -10.44 10.49 22.37
N THR A 79 -10.98 9.39 22.90
CA THR A 79 -10.75 8.99 24.30
C THR A 79 -9.56 8.03 24.40
N LYS A 80 -9.09 7.76 25.62
CA LYS A 80 -8.01 6.78 25.83
C LYS A 80 -8.43 5.39 25.36
N GLU A 81 -9.67 5.00 25.65
CA GLU A 81 -10.26 3.71 25.33
C GLU A 81 -10.39 3.55 23.82
N THR A 82 -10.89 4.57 23.11
CA THR A 82 -11.07 4.49 21.66
C THR A 82 -9.74 4.47 20.91
N ARG A 83 -8.74 5.24 21.39
CA ARG A 83 -7.38 5.18 20.85
C ARG A 83 -6.75 3.81 21.07
N ALA A 84 -6.91 3.23 22.26
CA ALA A 84 -6.37 1.91 22.57
C ALA A 84 -7.05 0.79 21.73
N ALA A 85 -8.35 0.90 21.47
CA ALA A 85 -9.06 -0.02 20.58
C ALA A 85 -8.50 0.06 19.15
N TRP A 86 -8.46 1.27 18.58
CA TRP A 86 -7.88 1.52 17.26
C TRP A 86 -6.45 0.98 17.13
N ASN A 87 -5.58 1.30 18.09
CA ASN A 87 -4.17 0.91 18.02
C ASN A 87 -3.96 -0.60 18.09
N ARG A 88 -4.80 -1.33 18.85
CA ARG A 88 -4.75 -2.81 18.90
C ARG A 88 -5.11 -3.43 17.56
N GLU A 89 -6.19 -2.96 16.94
CA GLU A 89 -6.63 -3.46 15.62
C GLU A 89 -5.61 -3.13 14.53
N ARG A 90 -5.11 -1.88 14.53
CA ARG A 90 -4.05 -1.43 13.63
C ARG A 90 -2.79 -2.28 13.77
N GLU A 91 -2.33 -2.53 15.00
CA GLU A 91 -1.15 -3.38 15.26
C GLU A 91 -1.34 -4.81 14.78
N MET A 92 -2.50 -5.41 15.05
CA MET A 92 -2.83 -6.77 14.61
C MET A 92 -2.80 -6.90 13.08
N LEU A 93 -3.44 -5.97 12.36
CA LEU A 93 -3.49 -5.99 10.89
C LEU A 93 -2.13 -5.66 10.25
N VAL A 94 -1.39 -4.69 10.78
CA VAL A 94 -0.03 -4.38 10.31
C VAL A 94 0.92 -5.57 10.53
N THR A 95 0.83 -6.24 11.68
CA THR A 95 1.64 -7.42 11.97
C THR A 95 1.31 -8.58 11.04
N THR A 96 0.03 -8.80 10.76
CA THR A 96 -0.44 -9.83 9.82
C THR A 96 0.04 -9.56 8.39
N ALA A 97 -0.05 -8.31 7.94
CA ALA A 97 0.50 -7.91 6.65
C ALA A 97 2.02 -8.08 6.60
N ASN A 98 2.76 -7.64 7.62
CA ASN A 98 4.21 -7.77 7.67
C ASN A 98 4.68 -9.23 7.64
N SER A 99 4.06 -10.11 8.45
CA SER A 99 4.45 -11.51 8.51
C SER A 99 4.23 -12.22 7.17
N THR A 100 3.14 -11.91 6.47
CA THR A 100 2.86 -12.48 5.14
C THR A 100 3.78 -11.90 4.05
N ILE A 101 4.10 -10.60 4.09
CA ILE A 101 5.07 -9.97 3.20
C ILE A 101 6.48 -10.56 3.39
N MET A 102 6.88 -10.88 4.62
CA MET A 102 8.20 -11.48 4.90
C MET A 102 8.37 -12.87 4.26
N LEU A 103 7.27 -13.56 3.95
CA LEU A 103 7.28 -14.86 3.28
C LEU A 103 7.34 -14.76 1.74
N LEU A 104 7.47 -13.57 1.17
CA LEU A 104 7.76 -13.44 -0.26
C LEU A 104 9.20 -13.92 -0.54
N PRO A 105 9.46 -14.56 -1.69
CA PRO A 105 10.81 -14.99 -2.09
C PRO A 105 11.82 -13.83 -2.19
N ASP A 106 13.11 -14.15 -2.13
CA ASP A 106 14.20 -13.14 -2.14
C ASP A 106 14.33 -12.38 -3.46
N GLU A 107 13.89 -12.96 -4.57
CA GLU A 107 13.77 -12.26 -5.86
C GLU A 107 12.81 -11.05 -5.80
N HIS A 108 11.98 -10.98 -4.75
CA HIS A 108 11.02 -9.89 -4.52
C HIS A 108 11.37 -9.04 -3.28
N LYS A 109 12.64 -9.08 -2.85
CA LYS A 109 13.14 -8.30 -1.71
C LYS A 109 12.80 -6.82 -1.80
N ASP A 110 12.89 -6.21 -2.98
CA ASP A 110 12.59 -4.78 -3.14
C ASP A 110 11.12 -4.45 -2.89
N THR A 111 10.20 -5.33 -3.30
CA THR A 111 8.77 -5.23 -2.98
C THR A 111 8.55 -5.37 -1.48
N ARG A 112 9.18 -6.37 -0.83
CA ARG A 112 9.09 -6.56 0.62
C ARG A 112 9.52 -5.30 1.37
N LEU A 113 10.73 -4.81 1.09
CA LEU A 113 11.30 -3.66 1.77
C LEU A 113 10.51 -2.38 1.51
N HIS A 114 10.00 -2.19 0.29
CA HIS A 114 9.16 -1.03 -0.03
C HIS A 114 7.87 -1.02 0.80
N VAL A 115 7.12 -2.13 0.79
CA VAL A 115 5.85 -2.19 1.54
C VAL A 115 6.09 -2.13 3.04
N GLN A 116 7.10 -2.83 3.56
CA GLN A 116 7.48 -2.73 4.98
C GLN A 116 7.82 -1.29 5.38
N GLY A 117 8.57 -0.55 4.54
CA GLY A 117 8.90 0.85 4.79
C GLY A 117 7.66 1.75 4.85
N LEU A 118 6.61 1.47 4.06
CA LEU A 118 5.32 2.17 4.14
C LEU A 118 4.58 1.84 5.43
N LEU A 119 4.52 0.55 5.82
CA LEU A 119 3.83 0.10 7.03
C LEU A 119 4.50 0.59 8.32
N GLN A 120 5.82 0.74 8.31
CA GLN A 120 6.57 1.32 9.44
C GLN A 120 6.30 2.82 9.64
N GLN A 121 5.85 3.52 8.61
CA GLN A 121 5.47 4.93 8.71
C GLN A 121 4.10 5.11 9.36
N ILE A 122 3.20 4.13 9.25
CA ILE A 122 1.92 4.16 9.96
C ILE A 122 2.21 4.08 11.46
N LYS A 123 2.06 5.16 12.22
CA LYS A 123 2.38 5.19 13.66
C LYS A 123 1.17 4.83 14.51
N THR A 124 1.43 4.50 15.78
CA THR A 124 0.40 4.46 16.82
C THR A 124 -0.19 5.85 17.00
N TRP A 125 -1.51 5.96 17.09
CA TRP A 125 -2.17 7.25 17.27
C TRP A 125 -2.45 7.54 18.74
N TYR A 126 -1.85 8.62 19.26
CA TYR A 126 -2.00 9.05 20.66
C TYR A 126 -2.92 10.27 20.82
N GLY A 127 -3.59 10.70 19.76
CA GLY A 127 -4.49 11.87 19.75
C GLY A 127 -3.94 13.08 19.01
N LEU A 128 -2.62 13.10 18.76
CA LEU A 128 -1.94 14.08 17.92
C LEU A 128 -1.19 13.34 16.79
N PRO A 129 -1.26 13.82 15.53
CA PRO A 129 -2.08 14.94 15.06
C PRO A 129 -3.59 14.64 15.19
N PRO A 130 -4.47 15.65 14.99
CA PRO A 130 -5.91 15.44 14.99
C PRO A 130 -6.32 14.29 14.06
N TRP A 131 -7.41 13.59 14.42
CA TRP A 131 -7.84 12.40 13.67
C TRP A 131 -7.92 12.59 12.15
N PRO A 132 -8.47 13.70 11.59
CA PRO A 132 -8.52 13.89 10.14
C PRO A 132 -7.14 13.86 9.47
N GLU A 133 -6.13 14.46 10.08
CA GLU A 133 -4.76 14.48 9.55
C GLU A 133 -4.10 13.10 9.66
N TYR A 134 -4.24 12.44 10.81
CA TYR A 134 -3.76 11.07 10.99
C TYR A 134 -4.43 10.09 10.00
N LYS A 135 -5.75 10.26 9.79
CA LYS A 135 -6.54 9.47 8.84
C LYS A 135 -6.04 9.67 7.42
N LEU A 136 -5.80 10.91 7.01
CA LEU A 136 -5.26 11.23 5.69
C LEU A 136 -3.86 10.62 5.47
N GLU A 137 -2.94 10.84 6.40
CA GLU A 137 -1.59 10.27 6.37
C GLU A 137 -1.61 8.74 6.25
N THR A 138 -2.33 8.08 7.16
CA THR A 138 -2.44 6.63 7.18
C THR A 138 -3.11 6.10 5.91
N GLY A 139 -4.15 6.78 5.43
CA GLY A 139 -4.89 6.42 4.22
C GLY A 139 -4.01 6.47 2.97
N LEU A 140 -3.13 7.47 2.84
CA LEU A 140 -2.17 7.60 1.75
C LEU A 140 -1.12 6.48 1.79
N LEU A 141 -0.56 6.19 2.96
CA LEU A 141 0.42 5.10 3.14
C LEU A 141 -0.19 3.74 2.80
N LEU A 142 -1.41 3.46 3.28
CA LEU A 142 -2.14 2.22 2.97
C LEU A 142 -2.46 2.10 1.48
N THR A 143 -2.85 3.21 0.85
CA THR A 143 -3.17 3.22 -0.58
C THR A 143 -1.92 2.91 -1.42
N GLU A 144 -0.76 3.44 -1.05
CA GLU A 144 0.48 3.12 -1.75
C GLU A 144 0.91 1.66 -1.53
N ALA A 145 0.79 1.17 -0.29
CA ALA A 145 1.09 -0.23 0.02
C ALA A 145 0.18 -1.19 -0.77
N LEU A 146 -1.13 -0.92 -0.80
CA LEU A 146 -2.11 -1.68 -1.58
C LEU A 146 -1.81 -1.64 -3.08
N LYS A 147 -1.39 -0.48 -3.61
CA LYS A 147 -1.01 -0.35 -5.03
C LYS A 147 0.17 -1.27 -5.35
N VAL A 148 1.24 -1.23 -4.56
CA VAL A 148 2.43 -2.09 -4.74
C VAL A 148 2.04 -3.57 -4.68
N MET A 149 1.28 -3.97 -3.65
CA MET A 149 0.85 -5.36 -3.47
C MET A 149 -0.09 -5.83 -4.60
N SER A 150 -1.00 -4.99 -5.08
CA SER A 150 -1.92 -5.35 -6.16
C SER A 150 -1.20 -5.60 -7.49
N LEU A 151 -0.19 -4.78 -7.81
CA LEU A 151 0.65 -4.96 -9.00
C LEU A 151 1.47 -6.25 -8.88
N PHE A 152 2.02 -6.52 -7.70
CA PHE A 152 2.74 -7.75 -7.43
C PHE A 152 1.86 -9.00 -7.61
N VAL A 153 0.64 -9.03 -7.04
CA VAL A 153 -0.31 -10.15 -7.20
C VAL A 153 -0.64 -10.39 -8.68
N ARG A 154 -0.75 -9.32 -9.47
CA ARG A 154 -0.99 -9.37 -10.92
C ARG A 154 0.24 -9.81 -11.72
N GLY A 155 1.42 -9.91 -11.10
CA GLY A 155 2.68 -10.20 -11.79
C GLY A 155 3.20 -9.03 -12.62
N SER A 156 2.78 -7.80 -12.29
CA SER A 156 3.28 -6.57 -12.90
C SER A 156 4.49 -6.04 -12.14
N ASP A 157 5.29 -5.21 -12.81
CA ASP A 157 6.41 -4.53 -12.18
C ASP A 157 5.95 -3.65 -11.02
N ALA A 158 6.78 -3.58 -9.98
CA ALA A 158 6.54 -2.70 -8.86
C ALA A 158 6.57 -1.24 -9.34
N PRO A 159 5.66 -0.39 -8.83
CA PRO A 159 5.66 1.02 -9.21
C PRO A 159 6.93 1.70 -8.68
N ALA A 160 7.37 2.76 -9.37
CA ALA A 160 8.47 3.58 -8.90
C ALA A 160 8.18 4.12 -7.49
N ARG A 161 9.19 4.09 -6.61
CA ARG A 161 9.07 4.59 -5.24
C ARG A 161 8.80 6.09 -5.26
N ARG A 162 7.77 6.51 -4.51
CA ARG A 162 7.41 7.92 -4.35
C ARG A 162 7.85 8.42 -2.99
N ASN A 163 8.18 9.71 -2.91
CA ASN A 163 8.47 10.37 -1.64
C ASN A 163 7.16 10.58 -0.87
N MET A 164 6.74 9.57 -0.12
CA MET A 164 5.45 9.62 0.59
C MET A 164 5.41 10.71 1.66
N ALA A 165 6.55 11.05 2.29
CA ALA A 165 6.60 12.14 3.26
C ALA A 165 6.21 13.48 2.62
N GLU A 166 6.76 13.79 1.45
CA GLU A 166 6.42 15.02 0.70
C GLU A 166 4.96 15.02 0.22
N ILE A 167 4.47 13.87 -0.27
CA ILE A 167 3.08 13.73 -0.72
C ILE A 167 2.12 13.95 0.46
N ILE A 168 2.38 13.32 1.61
CA ILE A 168 1.57 13.44 2.82
C ILE A 168 1.56 14.89 3.30
N GLN A 169 2.72 15.53 3.39
CA GLN A 169 2.81 16.93 3.82
C GLN A 169 1.99 17.85 2.91
N ARG A 170 2.17 17.70 1.59
CA ARG A 170 1.44 18.50 0.60
C ARG A 170 -0.07 18.28 0.70
N GLU A 171 -0.51 17.04 0.90
CA GLU A 171 -1.93 16.72 1.00
C GLU A 171 -2.55 17.24 2.30
N ILE A 172 -1.83 17.17 3.43
CA ILE A 172 -2.26 17.75 4.71
C ILE A 172 -2.37 19.27 4.59
N GLU A 173 -1.40 19.94 3.96
CA GLU A 173 -1.46 21.39 3.72
C GLU A 173 -2.63 21.77 2.81
N ARG A 174 -2.89 20.98 1.77
CA ARG A 174 -4.04 21.18 0.88
C ARG A 174 -5.36 21.04 1.64
N ASP A 175 -5.54 19.96 2.39
CA ASP A 175 -6.74 19.71 3.20
C ASP A 175 -6.95 20.80 4.26
N LYS A 176 -5.89 21.29 4.90
CA LYS A 176 -5.95 22.41 5.85
C LYS A 176 -6.45 23.69 5.18
N ARG A 177 -5.94 24.02 3.98
CA ARG A 177 -6.40 25.19 3.21
C ARG A 177 -7.85 25.04 2.77
N GLU A 178 -8.25 23.88 2.26
CA GLU A 178 -9.64 23.60 1.86
C GLU A 178 -10.61 23.66 3.04
N ARG A 179 -10.21 23.22 4.24
CA ARG A 179 -11.01 23.36 5.46
C ARG A 179 -11.11 24.81 5.91
N ALA A 180 -9.99 25.52 5.93
CA ALA A 180 -9.96 26.94 6.29
C ALA A 180 -10.80 27.80 5.33
N GLN A 181 -10.77 27.51 4.03
CA GLN A 181 -11.59 28.21 3.04
C GLN A 181 -13.08 27.97 3.27
N ARG A 182 -13.50 26.72 3.48
CA ARG A 182 -14.92 26.41 3.78
C ARG A 182 -15.39 27.04 5.08
N GLU A 183 -14.53 27.09 6.09
CA GLU A 183 -14.82 27.74 7.37
C GLU A 183 -14.97 29.25 7.17
N MET A 184 -14.08 29.88 6.40
CA MET A 184 -14.16 31.30 6.04
C MET A 184 -15.45 31.62 5.29
N GLU A 185 -15.79 30.87 4.24
CA GLU A 185 -17.04 31.04 3.47
C GLU A 185 -18.28 30.88 4.36
N SER A 186 -18.25 29.97 5.34
CA SER A 186 -19.33 29.79 6.30
C SER A 186 -19.49 31.00 7.24
N LEU A 187 -18.37 31.53 7.75
CA LEU A 187 -18.38 32.69 8.65
C LEU A 187 -18.74 33.98 7.92
N GLU A 188 -18.29 34.17 6.67
CA GLU A 188 -18.71 35.30 5.83
C GLU A 188 -20.23 35.29 5.60
N ALA A 189 -20.80 34.13 5.27
CA ALA A 189 -22.25 33.98 5.11
C ALA A 189 -23.03 34.27 6.40
N GLU A 190 -22.46 33.95 7.56
CA GLU A 190 -23.04 34.24 8.87
C GLU A 190 -22.95 35.73 9.23
N GLU A 191 -21.81 36.37 8.93
CA GLU A 191 -21.62 37.82 9.06
C GLU A 191 -22.69 38.59 8.25
N GLU A 192 -22.94 38.16 7.01
CA GLU A 192 -23.96 38.76 6.14
C GLU A 192 -25.39 38.55 6.65
N ALA A 193 -25.68 37.38 7.22
CA ALA A 193 -27.03 37.01 7.63
C ALA A 193 -27.46 37.62 8.98
N GLN A 194 -26.58 37.60 9.98
CA GLN A 194 -26.92 37.95 11.36
C GLN A 194 -25.82 38.73 12.09
N GLY A 195 -24.67 38.97 11.45
CA GLY A 195 -23.48 39.50 12.10
C GLY A 195 -22.75 38.41 12.90
N LEU A 196 -21.42 38.55 13.00
CA LEU A 196 -20.59 37.66 13.81
C LEU A 196 -20.46 38.19 15.24
N ASP A 197 -20.30 37.28 16.19
CA ASP A 197 -19.81 37.65 17.51
C ASP A 197 -18.30 37.96 17.49
N GLN A 198 -17.75 38.29 18.65
CA GLN A 198 -16.34 38.66 18.75
C GLN A 198 -15.40 37.46 18.48
N GLU A 199 -15.76 36.25 18.94
CA GLU A 199 -14.93 35.06 18.78
C GLU A 199 -14.87 34.65 17.30
N ASP A 200 -16.02 34.65 16.62
CA ASP A 200 -16.12 34.34 15.20
C ASP A 200 -15.48 35.41 14.33
N SER A 201 -15.57 36.69 14.73
CA SER A 201 -14.85 37.78 14.07
C SER A 201 -13.33 37.61 14.18
N GLU A 202 -12.82 37.24 15.35
CA GLU A 202 -11.40 36.94 15.55
C GLU A 202 -10.99 35.73 14.71
N ARG A 203 -11.81 34.68 14.69
CA ARG A 203 -11.58 33.46 13.91
C ARG A 203 -11.53 33.72 12.41
N LEU A 204 -12.45 34.52 11.88
CA LEU A 204 -12.47 34.92 10.47
C LEU A 204 -11.19 35.67 10.08
N ASN A 205 -10.72 36.58 10.94
CA ASN A 205 -9.46 37.31 10.74
C ASN A 205 -8.23 36.38 10.75
N GLU A 206 -8.22 35.35 11.60
CA GLU A 206 -7.17 34.33 11.58
C GLU A 206 -7.17 33.54 10.27
N LEU A 207 -8.35 33.17 9.76
CA LEU A 207 -8.50 32.43 8.51
C LEU A 207 -8.00 33.24 7.31
N TYR A 208 -8.32 34.54 7.22
CA TYR A 208 -7.77 35.42 6.18
C TYR A 208 -6.23 35.44 6.22
N ARG A 209 -5.64 35.58 7.42
CA ARG A 209 -4.19 35.57 7.59
C ARG A 209 -3.58 34.23 7.18
N PHE A 210 -4.20 33.13 7.58
CA PHE A 210 -3.75 31.78 7.26
C PHE A 210 -3.80 31.49 5.75
N LEU A 211 -4.86 31.94 5.07
CA LEU A 211 -5.04 31.77 3.63
C LEU A 211 -4.23 32.78 2.80
N GLY A 212 -3.67 33.82 3.43
CA GLY A 212 -2.92 34.86 2.74
C GLY A 212 -3.79 35.76 1.85
N VAL A 213 -5.10 35.77 2.10
CA VAL A 213 -6.03 36.69 1.44
C VAL A 213 -5.84 38.04 2.13
N GLY A 214 -5.25 39.00 1.42
CA GLY A 214 -4.96 40.33 1.96
C GLY A 214 -6.21 40.95 2.60
N GLN A 215 -6.03 41.69 3.69
CA GLN A 215 -7.09 42.39 4.44
C GLN A 215 -7.82 43.42 3.57
N SER A 216 -8.70 42.97 2.69
CA SER A 216 -9.68 43.80 2.00
C SER A 216 -11.00 43.65 2.75
N ARG A 217 -11.00 43.93 4.07
CA ARG A 217 -12.26 44.20 4.76
C ARG A 217 -12.71 45.57 4.25
N PRO A 218 -13.88 45.71 3.61
CA PRO A 218 -14.48 47.04 3.51
C PRO A 218 -14.67 47.47 4.95
N GLN A 219 -13.95 48.51 5.37
CA GLN A 219 -14.27 49.16 6.64
C GLN A 219 -15.74 49.52 6.57
N LEU A 220 -16.56 48.94 7.45
CA LEU A 220 -17.89 49.48 7.72
C LEU A 220 -17.66 50.93 8.15
N SER A 221 -17.93 51.84 7.22
CA SER A 221 -18.03 53.26 7.45
C SER A 221 -19.00 53.47 8.61
N THR A 222 -18.44 53.78 9.77
CA THR A 222 -19.19 54.23 10.96
C THR A 222 -19.40 55.74 10.95
N ASP A 223 -19.23 56.40 9.80
CA ASP A 223 -19.58 57.80 9.59
C ASP A 223 -20.91 57.90 8.83
N ASP A 224 -22.01 57.75 9.56
CA ASP A 224 -23.24 58.53 9.34
C ASP A 224 -24.18 58.35 10.54
N ALA A 225 -23.65 58.64 11.73
CA ALA A 225 -24.44 58.72 12.95
C ALA A 225 -23.98 59.87 13.86
N THR A 226 -23.85 61.07 13.31
CA THR A 226 -23.96 62.30 14.10
C THR A 226 -24.58 63.42 13.26
N GLY A 227 -25.89 63.63 13.42
CA GLY A 227 -26.45 64.99 13.31
C GLY A 227 -25.79 65.89 14.34
N PRO A 228 -25.69 67.21 14.07
CA PRO A 228 -26.78 68.14 14.42
C PRO A 228 -26.97 69.22 13.31
N SER A 229 -28.06 69.97 13.16
CA SER A 229 -29.02 70.60 14.07
C SER A 229 -30.36 70.83 13.37
#